data_AF-A0A382R5H0-F1
#
_entry.id   AF-A0A382R5H0-F1
#
_cell.length_a   1.000
_cell.length_b   1.000
_cell.length_c   1.000
_cell.angle_alpha   90.00
_cell.angle_beta   90.00
_cell.angle_gamma   90.00
#
_symmetry.space_group_name_H-M   'P 1'
#
loop_
_entity.id
_entity.type
_entity.pdbx_description
1 polymer ?
#
loop_
_entity_poly.entity_id
_entity_poly.type
_entity_poly.pdbx_seq_one_letter_code
_entity_poly.pdbx_strand_id
1 'polypeptide(L)' 'MKMELLNLSTTEQRILILFEPDNLSSQDHQVDEYLHSHELEPKRQYSETREGTNYLIYYFGGCYLEGHIKQ' A
#
# COMPACT_ATOMS: atom_id res chain seq x y z
N MET A 1 4.37 -6.20 5.90
CA MET A 1 3.54 -5.14 5.30
C MET A 1 2.28 -4.93 6.11
N LYS A 2 1.85 -3.68 6.23
CA LYS A 2 0.56 -3.31 6.80
C LYS A 2 -0.28 -2.64 5.71
N MET A 3 -1.55 -3.01 5.61
CA MET A 3 -2.50 -2.35 4.72
C MET A 3 -3.51 -1.57 5.55
N GLU A 4 -3.76 -0.32 5.19
CA GLU A 4 -4.72 0.56 5.86
C GLU A 4 -5.74 1.11 4.85
N LEU A 5 -7.00 1.11 5.26
CA LEU A 5 -8.11 1.72 4.50
C LEU A 5 -8.44 3.08 5.13
N LEU A 6 -8.27 4.13 4.35
CA LEU A 6 -8.61 5.49 4.73
C LEU A 6 -9.92 5.90 4.06
N ASN A 7 -10.93 6.16 4.88
CA ASN A 7 -12.20 6.74 4.43
C ASN A 7 -12.06 8.26 4.48
N LEU A 8 -11.89 8.90 3.32
CA LEU A 8 -11.82 10.37 3.22
C LEU A 8 -13.22 11.00 3.17
N SER A 9 -14.20 10.28 2.62
CA SER A 9 -15.62 10.65 2.61
C SER A 9 -16.51 9.41 2.49
N THR A 10 -17.83 9.59 2.36
CA THR A 10 -18.78 8.50 2.12
C THR A 10 -18.59 7.80 0.77
N THR A 11 -17.93 8.45 -0.20
CA THR A 11 -17.69 7.92 -1.55
C THR A 11 -16.21 7.82 -1.90
N GLU A 12 -15.33 8.39 -1.08
CA GLU A 12 -13.90 8.43 -1.33
C GLU A 12 -13.14 7.61 -0.29
N GLN A 13 -12.61 6.48 -0.77
CA GLN A 13 -11.70 5.62 -0.02
C GLN A 13 -10.31 5.67 -0.64
N ARG A 14 -9.30 5.40 0.19
CA ARG A 14 -7.91 5.24 -0.18
C ARG A 14 -7.33 4.04 0.53
N ILE A 15 -6.35 3.42 -0.12
CA ILE A 15 -5.62 2.28 0.43
C ILE A 15 -4.17 2.72 0.58
N LEU A 16 -3.63 2.53 1.77
CA LEU A 16 -2.21 2.65 2.04
C LEU A 16 -1.64 1.25 2.19
N ILE A 17 -0.56 0.97 1.47
CA ILE A 17 0.28 -0.19 1.72
C ILE A 17 1.59 0.33 2.30
N LEU A 18 1.93 -0.14 3.50
CA LEU A 18 3.08 0.28 4.27
C LEU A 18 4.11 -0.84 4.29
N PHE A 19 5.29 -0.53 3.77
CA PHE A 19 6.47 -1.40 3.80
C PHE A 19 7.46 -0.86 4.82
N GLU A 20 8.03 -1.75 5.63
CA GLU A 20 9.15 -1.43 6.53
C GLU A 20 10.44 -1.78 5.77
N PRO A 21 11.13 -0.82 5.13
CA PRO A 21 12.31 -1.11 4.30
C PRO A 21 13.43 -1.79 5.11
N ASP A 22 13.53 -1.49 6.41
CA ASP A 22 14.52 -2.09 7.31
C ASP A 22 14.12 -3.50 7.79
N ASN A 23 12.92 -3.98 7.46
CA ASN A 23 12.37 -5.27 7.91
C ASN A 23 11.44 -5.89 6.85
N LEU A 24 11.89 -5.93 5.59
CA LEU A 24 11.12 -6.54 4.51
C LEU A 24 11.08 -8.06 4.66
N SER A 25 9.86 -8.59 4.65
CA SER A 25 9.56 -10.02 4.62
C SER A 25 9.39 -10.53 3.19
N SER A 26 9.43 -11.85 2.99
CA SER A 26 9.14 -12.44 1.67
C SER A 26 7.76 -12.08 1.14
N GLN A 27 6.78 -11.84 2.03
CA GLN A 27 5.45 -11.39 1.65
C GLN A 27 5.46 -9.96 1.08
N ASP A 28 6.35 -9.09 1.59
CA ASP A 28 6.47 -7.71 1.11
C ASP A 28 6.96 -7.67 -0.34
N HIS A 29 7.95 -8.51 -0.66
CA HIS A 29 8.44 -8.68 -2.02
C HIS A 29 7.36 -9.23 -2.96
N GLN A 30 6.58 -10.22 -2.52
CA GLN A 30 5.49 -10.77 -3.34
C GLN A 30 4.42 -9.73 -3.66
N VAL A 31 4.12 -8.84 -2.71
CA VAL A 31 3.13 -7.77 -2.92
C VAL A 31 3.67 -6.73 -3.89
N ASP A 32 4.93 -6.31 -3.73
CA ASP A 32 5.57 -5.36 -4.64
C ASP A 32 5.65 -5.93 -6.07
N GLU A 33 6.09 -7.19 -6.23
CA GLU A 33 6.08 -7.89 -7.51
C GLU A 33 4.68 -8.04 -8.11
N TYR A 34 3.67 -8.34 -7.28
CA TYR A 34 2.29 -8.42 -7.73
C TYR A 34 1.80 -7.07 -8.28
N LEU A 35 2.05 -5.98 -7.55
CA LEU A 35 1.68 -4.64 -7.97
C LEU A 35 2.36 -4.28 -9.30
N HIS A 36 3.67 -4.54 -9.42
CA HIS A 36 4.42 -4.27 -10.65
C HIS A 36 3.96 -5.14 -11.83
N SER A 37 3.73 -6.44 -11.63
CA SER A 37 3.31 -7.36 -12.69
C SER A 37 1.90 -7.12 -13.21
N HIS A 38 1.04 -6.48 -12.40
CA HIS A 38 -0.32 -6.10 -12.78
C HIS A 38 -0.46 -4.62 -13.14
N GLU A 39 0.66 -3.90 -13.31
CA GLU A 39 0.70 -2.47 -13.65
C GLU A 39 -0.10 -1.58 -12.65
N LEU A 40 -0.15 -2.01 -11.39
CA LEU A 40 -0.84 -1.32 -10.30
C LEU A 40 0.10 -0.28 -9.68
N GLU A 41 0.19 0.88 -10.32
CA GLU A 41 1.05 1.96 -9.84
C GLU A 41 0.39 2.78 -8.72
N PRO A 42 1.10 3.08 -7.62
CA PRO A 42 0.58 3.95 -6.59
C PRO A 42 0.42 5.37 -7.13
N LYS A 43 -0.69 6.02 -6.77
CA LYS A 43 -0.94 7.43 -7.10
C LYS A 43 0.12 8.34 -6.45
N ARG A 44 0.62 7.95 -5.27
CA ARG A 44 1.77 8.57 -4.61
C ARG A 44 2.58 7.53 -3.86
N GLN A 45 3.88 7.72 -3.84
CA GLN A 45 4.81 6.96 -3.02
C GLN A 45 5.62 7.94 -2.17
N TYR A 46 5.69 7.71 -0.88
CA TYR A 46 6.42 8.59 0.04
C TYR A 46 6.88 7.83 1.28
N SER A 47 7.92 8.33 1.94
CA SER A 47 8.37 7.80 3.22
C SER A 47 7.72 8.55 4.37
N GLU A 48 7.34 7.84 5.42
CA GLU A 48 6.74 8.42 6.62
C GLU A 48 7.21 7.66 7.87
N THR A 49 7.63 8.39 8.90
CA THR A 49 8.00 7.80 10.19
C THR A 49 6.76 7.68 11.08
N ARG A 50 6.46 6.47 11.56
CA ARG A 50 5.38 6.20 12.51
C ARG A 50 5.93 5.43 13.69
N GLU A 51 5.70 5.94 14.90
CA GLU A 51 6.13 5.31 16.16
C GLU A 51 7.64 4.96 16.20
N GLY A 52 8.47 5.73 15.48
CA GLY A 52 9.91 5.51 15.39
C GLY A 52 10.36 4.58 14.25
N THR A 53 9.43 3.95 13.54
CA THR A 53 9.72 3.13 12.36
C THR A 53 9.50 3.93 11.08
N ASN A 54 10.47 3.89 10.17
CA ASN A 54 10.31 4.48 8.83
C ASN A 54 9.55 3.51 7.94
N TYR A 55 8.49 4.00 7.30
CA TYR A 55 7.70 3.24 6.34
C TYR A 55 7.84 3.83 4.95
N LEU A 56 7.90 2.98 3.94
CA LEU A 56 7.61 3.34 2.55
C LEU A 56 6.12 3.11 2.30
N ILE A 57 5.40 4.18 2.00
CA ILE A 57 3.95 4.17 1.84
C ILE A 57 3.59 4.28 0.37
N TYR A 58 2.81 3.31 -0.11
CA TYR A 58 2.15 3.34 -1.41
C TYR A 58 0.70 3.76 -1.22
N TYR A 59 0.31 4.85 -1.86
CA TYR A 59 -1.02 5.46 -1.76
C TYR A 59 -1.85 5.18 -3.00
N PHE A 60 -2.97 4.49 -2.85
CA PHE A 60 -3.87 4.09 -3.93
C PHE A 60 -5.28 4.68 -3.76
N GLY A 61 -6.00 4.78 -4.89
CA GLY A 61 -7.45 4.97 -4.88
C GLY A 61 -8.15 3.73 -4.32
N GLY A 62 -9.18 3.89 -3.49
CA GLY A 62 -9.87 2.77 -2.86
C GLY A 62 -10.43 1.76 -3.86
N CYS A 63 -11.09 2.24 -4.91
CA CYS A 63 -11.63 1.40 -5.98
C CYS A 63 -10.58 0.75 -6.90
N TYR A 64 -9.32 1.18 -6.82
CA TYR A 64 -8.28 0.75 -7.74
C TYR A 64 -7.75 -0.65 -7.40
N LEU A 65 -7.72 -1.00 -6.12
CA LEU A 65 -7.21 -2.30 -5.66
C LEU A 65 -8.32 -3.27 -5.19
N GLU A 66 -9.59 -2.86 -5.22
CA GLU A 66 -10.72 -3.69 -4.77
C GLU A 66 -10.85 -5.02 -5.53
N GLY A 67 -10.42 -5.08 -6.80
CA GLY A 67 -10.39 -6.31 -7.60
C GLY A 67 -9.16 -7.21 -7.36
N HIS A 68 -8.15 -6.72 -6.67
CA HIS A 68 -6.84 -7.37 -6.52
C HIS A 68 -6.56 -7.87 -5.10
N ILE A 69 -7.13 -7.21 -4.09
CA ILE A 69 -6.87 -7.51 -2.66
C ILE A 69 -7.73 -8.67 -2.14
N LYS A 70 -8.75 -9.11 -2.87
CA LYS A 70 -9.79 -10.04 -2.40
C LYS A 70 -9.66 -11.52 -2.82
N GLN A 71 -8.50 -11.99 -3.26
CA GLN A 71 -8.32 -13.41 -3.62
C GLN A 71 -7.25 -14.10 -2.78
#